data_AF-A0A2V2VR47-F1
#
_entry.id   AF-A0A2V2VR47-F1
#
_cell.length_a   1.000
_cell.length_b   1.000
_cell.length_c   1.000
_cell.angle_alpha   90.00
_cell.angle_beta   90.00
_cell.angle_gamma   90.00
#
_symmetry.space_group_name_H-M   'P 1'
#
loop_
_entity.id
_entity.type
_entity.pdbx_description
1 polymer ?
#
loop_
_entity_poly.entity_id
_entity_poly.type
_entity_poly.pdbx_seq_one_letter_code
_entity_poly.pdbx_strand_id
1 'polypeptide(L)'
;MSGRPEEGLYGNVESQSSNVSQGGRRRTRSEFEGDTDYSSTTRRRLEGIYRPQWTMSSTVKDILMEGSTNMAEMMLNDFLRSNLGGRGVVDTNENVAMEMFVLRPTMFINDSEILGMITASPSYQVLEERKILLEAIYKLRHEGVDSLEQWRDHEGKDTVTPLASGKLDGVLTQVLRGERREAEERAVREEQVELTLTNTIEDVLFNGRVRVMKIKMNDFLTLETEGKGILATNRNALLREFFKDPTRHIHDAGVLGEIQATDAYARMEGTVREEMDLEEAVRRLHHEGVDFLEQWRDYEGKDTVTPLAKGTLDAALTQVQISTSVVKSTVLKGYYESVYNASWHHVVEFPDGEGTVMEVREGEPEQSWNYKKLAKPAKGMTLCSNPVQSVSG
;
A
#
# COMPACT_ATOMS: atom_id res chain seq x y z
N MET A 1 53.58 -31.66 -16.65
CA MET A 1 54.11 -33.04 -16.81
C MET A 1 54.01 -33.71 -15.45
N SER A 2 53.04 -34.62 -15.29
CA SER A 2 53.21 -36.09 -15.22
C SER A 2 53.50 -36.55 -13.77
N GLY A 3 52.76 -37.45 -13.12
CA GLY A 3 51.76 -38.39 -13.60
C GLY A 3 50.81 -38.95 -12.52
N ARG A 4 49.75 -39.56 -13.05
CA ARG A 4 48.69 -40.45 -12.49
C ARG A 4 49.25 -41.91 -12.43
N PRO A 5 48.47 -42.99 -12.24
CA PRO A 5 47.44 -43.40 -11.24
C PRO A 5 47.62 -44.90 -10.82
N GLU A 6 46.70 -45.46 -10.00
CA GLU A 6 46.21 -46.87 -10.04
C GLU A 6 44.95 -46.93 -9.11
N GLU A 7 43.71 -47.19 -9.58
CA GLU A 7 43.05 -48.47 -9.98
C GLU A 7 42.84 -49.44 -8.80
N GLY A 8 41.68 -50.07 -8.56
CA GLY A 8 40.46 -50.32 -9.32
C GLY A 8 39.25 -50.68 -8.40
N LEU A 9 38.00 -50.57 -8.89
CA LEU A 9 37.16 -51.63 -9.53
C LEU A 9 36.67 -52.67 -8.49
N TYR A 10 35.40 -52.99 -8.26
CA TYR A 10 34.21 -53.32 -9.08
C TYR A 10 32.95 -53.14 -8.17
N GLY A 11 31.69 -53.04 -8.60
CA GLY A 11 31.03 -53.21 -9.89
C GLY A 11 29.51 -53.01 -9.72
N ASN A 12 28.88 -52.61 -10.83
CA ASN A 12 27.43 -52.40 -11.01
C ASN A 12 26.64 -53.73 -10.97
N VAL A 13 25.31 -53.67 -10.79
CA VAL A 13 24.29 -54.06 -11.80
C VAL A 13 22.87 -54.01 -11.21
N GLU A 14 22.10 -53.04 -11.73
CA GLU A 14 20.68 -53.04 -12.13
C GLU A 14 19.85 -54.35 -12.08
N SER A 15 18.59 -54.29 -11.60
CA SER A 15 17.36 -54.54 -12.40
C SER A 15 16.13 -55.07 -11.63
N GLN A 16 14.99 -54.41 -11.91
CA GLN A 16 13.65 -55.00 -12.21
C GLN A 16 12.67 -55.50 -11.11
N SER A 17 11.65 -54.66 -10.89
CA SER A 17 10.18 -54.86 -11.03
C SER A 17 9.38 -55.95 -10.27
N SER A 18 8.32 -55.44 -9.62
CA SER A 18 6.90 -55.89 -9.58
C SER A 18 6.51 -57.24 -8.95
N ASN A 19 5.74 -57.21 -7.83
CA ASN A 19 4.30 -57.55 -7.77
C ASN A 19 3.80 -57.90 -6.34
N VAL A 20 2.71 -57.23 -5.93
CA VAL A 20 1.44 -57.80 -5.39
C VAL A 20 1.35 -58.35 -3.95
N SER A 21 0.55 -57.60 -3.16
CA SER A 21 -0.57 -57.97 -2.26
C SER A 21 -0.44 -58.42 -0.79
N GLN A 22 -1.12 -57.60 0.02
CA GLN A 22 -2.23 -57.91 0.95
C GLN A 22 -1.98 -58.28 2.42
N GLY A 23 -2.64 -57.48 3.28
CA GLY A 23 -2.99 -57.77 4.67
C GLY A 23 -2.71 -56.57 5.58
N GLY A 24 -3.62 -55.64 5.89
CA GLY A 24 -5.07 -55.73 6.01
C GLY A 24 -5.48 -55.72 7.48
N ARG A 25 -5.62 -54.55 8.12
CA ARG A 25 -6.54 -54.38 9.25
C ARG A 25 -7.08 -52.95 9.37
N ARG A 26 -8.31 -52.79 8.88
CA ARG A 26 -9.19 -51.62 9.02
C ARG A 26 -9.64 -51.42 10.48
N ARG A 27 -9.87 -50.15 10.83
CA ARG A 27 -10.93 -49.55 11.69
C ARG A 27 -10.48 -48.09 11.96
N THR A 28 -11.22 -47.00 11.73
CA THR A 28 -12.63 -46.77 11.38
C THR A 28 -12.69 -45.35 10.78
N ARG A 29 -13.26 -45.19 9.58
CA ARG A 29 -13.50 -43.89 8.93
C ARG A 29 -14.71 -43.25 9.61
N SER A 30 -14.50 -42.14 10.32
CA SER A 30 -15.59 -41.25 10.70
C SER A 30 -15.65 -40.16 9.64
N GLU A 31 -16.70 -40.20 8.84
CA GLU A 31 -17.05 -39.17 7.88
C GLU A 31 -17.58 -37.96 8.66
N PHE A 32 -16.77 -36.91 8.74
CA PHE A 32 -17.27 -35.56 8.86
C PHE A 32 -16.45 -34.71 7.90
N GLU A 33 -16.96 -34.65 6.67
CA GLU A 33 -16.60 -33.70 5.64
C GLU A 33 -17.10 -32.33 6.11
N GLY A 34 -16.24 -31.62 6.83
CA GLY A 34 -16.36 -30.19 7.09
C GLY A 34 -15.36 -29.49 6.18
N ASP A 35 -15.74 -29.37 4.92
CA ASP A 35 -14.97 -28.73 3.87
C ASP A 35 -14.87 -27.23 4.19
N THR A 36 -13.81 -26.82 4.87
CA THR A 36 -13.42 -25.41 4.91
C THR A 36 -11.91 -25.31 5.04
N ASP A 37 -11.27 -25.59 3.91
CA ASP A 37 -9.89 -25.22 3.65
C ASP A 37 -9.81 -23.68 3.59
N TYR A 38 -9.83 -23.03 4.75
CA TYR A 38 -9.56 -21.61 4.87
C TYR A 38 -8.08 -21.40 4.53
N SER A 39 -7.83 -21.18 3.24
CA SER A 39 -6.57 -20.65 2.72
C SER A 39 -6.05 -19.56 3.65
N SER A 40 -4.79 -19.66 4.05
CA SER A 40 -4.05 -18.67 4.84
C SER A 40 -4.17 -17.23 4.30
N THR A 41 -4.51 -17.09 3.01
CA THR A 41 -4.84 -15.84 2.32
C THR A 41 -6.16 -15.20 2.79
N THR A 42 -7.18 -16.01 3.08
CA THR A 42 -8.49 -15.57 3.59
C THR A 42 -8.38 -15.13 5.05
N ARG A 43 -7.56 -15.83 5.86
CA ARG A 43 -7.28 -15.43 7.26
C ARG A 43 -6.57 -14.09 7.34
N ARG A 44 -5.58 -13.85 6.46
CA ARG A 44 -4.86 -12.56 6.37
C ARG A 44 -5.76 -11.40 5.90
N ARG A 45 -6.75 -11.69 5.05
CA ARG A 45 -7.79 -10.71 4.64
C ARG A 45 -8.84 -10.46 5.73
N LEU A 46 -9.26 -11.48 6.47
CA LEU A 46 -10.22 -11.36 7.57
C LEU A 46 -9.62 -10.65 8.80
N GLU A 47 -8.35 -10.90 9.12
CA GLU A 47 -7.62 -10.17 10.17
C GLU A 47 -7.42 -8.68 9.84
N GLY A 48 -7.43 -8.30 8.55
CA GLY A 48 -7.38 -6.90 8.10
C GLY A 48 -8.71 -6.14 8.21
N ILE A 49 -9.85 -6.83 8.41
CA ILE A 49 -11.18 -6.21 8.55
C ILE A 49 -11.44 -5.75 9.99
N TYR A 50 -10.74 -6.33 10.98
CA TYR A 50 -10.98 -6.07 12.41
C TYR A 50 -9.87 -5.29 13.12
N ARG A 51 -8.80 -4.90 12.42
CA ARG A 51 -7.73 -4.06 13.00
C ARG A 51 -8.11 -2.58 12.84
N PRO A 52 -8.00 -1.73 13.87
CA PRO A 52 -8.15 -0.29 13.71
C PRO A 52 -7.23 0.21 12.60
N GLN A 53 -7.79 0.90 11.62
CA GLN A 53 -7.02 1.57 10.57
C GLN A 53 -6.49 2.88 11.15
N TRP A 54 -5.31 2.81 11.76
CA TRP A 54 -4.63 3.97 12.29
C TRP A 54 -4.18 4.91 11.16
N THR A 55 -4.21 6.20 11.44
CA THR A 55 -3.81 7.29 10.55
C THR A 55 -2.97 8.31 11.34
N MET A 56 -2.34 9.26 10.65
CA MET A 56 -1.59 10.34 11.32
C MET A 56 -2.44 11.19 12.28
N SER A 57 -3.77 11.26 12.07
CA SER A 57 -4.71 11.97 12.95
C SER A 57 -5.20 11.13 14.13
N SER A 58 -4.81 9.85 14.21
CA SER A 58 -5.20 8.97 15.31
C SER A 58 -4.63 9.48 16.63
N THR A 59 -5.42 9.39 17.70
CA THR A 59 -5.01 9.94 18.99
C THR A 59 -4.05 8.98 19.70
N VAL A 60 -3.08 9.56 20.42
CA VAL A 60 -2.16 8.80 21.29
C VAL A 60 -2.94 7.98 22.30
N LYS A 61 -4.02 8.53 22.85
CA LYS A 61 -4.89 7.84 23.81
C LYS A 61 -5.49 6.57 23.20
N ASP A 62 -6.07 6.66 22.01
CA ASP A 62 -6.74 5.50 21.39
C ASP A 62 -5.73 4.41 21.03
N ILE A 63 -4.55 4.79 20.53
CA ILE A 63 -3.48 3.85 20.18
C ILE A 63 -2.95 3.14 21.43
N LEU A 64 -2.61 3.89 22.49
CA LEU A 64 -2.06 3.29 23.71
C LEU A 64 -3.08 2.41 24.41
N MET A 65 -4.35 2.84 24.42
CA MET A 65 -5.46 2.10 25.03
C MET A 65 -6.05 1.01 24.12
N GLU A 66 -5.52 0.79 22.92
CA GLU A 66 -5.98 -0.27 22.03
C GLU A 66 -5.91 -1.64 22.73
N GLY A 67 -7.05 -2.35 22.74
CA GLY A 67 -7.18 -3.65 23.40
C GLY A 67 -7.21 -3.60 24.93
N SER A 68 -7.12 -2.42 25.55
CA SER A 68 -7.31 -2.25 26.98
C SER A 68 -8.79 -2.45 27.32
N THR A 69 -9.09 -3.45 28.14
CA THR A 69 -10.46 -3.72 28.59
C THR A 69 -10.98 -2.54 29.41
N ASN A 70 -12.30 -2.29 29.35
CA ASN A 70 -12.92 -1.20 30.08
C ASN A 70 -12.97 -1.52 31.59
N MET A 71 -11.84 -1.29 32.27
CA MET A 71 -11.60 -1.64 33.67
C MET A 71 -11.85 -0.48 34.64
N ALA A 72 -12.33 0.68 34.14
CA ALA A 72 -12.66 1.83 34.98
C ALA A 72 -13.71 1.52 36.06
N GLU A 73 -14.48 0.43 35.87
CA GLU A 73 -15.54 -0.02 36.76
C GLU A 73 -15.14 -1.24 37.61
N MET A 74 -13.93 -1.79 37.45
CA MET A 74 -13.53 -3.00 38.18
C MET A 74 -13.20 -2.67 39.64
N MET A 75 -13.89 -3.35 40.56
CA MET A 75 -13.67 -3.23 42.01
C MET A 75 -12.65 -4.26 42.50
N LEU A 76 -11.88 -3.91 43.53
CA LEU A 76 -10.87 -4.78 44.15
C LEU A 76 -11.49 -6.09 44.63
N ASN A 77 -12.62 -6.04 45.34
CA ASN A 77 -13.27 -7.26 45.82
C ASN A 77 -13.77 -8.16 44.67
N ASP A 78 -14.22 -7.57 43.56
CA ASP A 78 -14.65 -8.33 42.38
C ASP A 78 -13.45 -8.99 41.67
N PHE A 79 -12.33 -8.28 41.61
CA PHE A 79 -11.05 -8.83 41.16
C PHE A 79 -10.61 -10.03 42.01
N LEU A 80 -10.66 -9.91 43.34
CA LEU A 80 -10.25 -10.96 44.28
C LEU A 80 -11.18 -12.19 44.20
N ARG A 81 -12.49 -11.98 44.06
CA ARG A 81 -13.46 -13.07 43.86
C ARG A 81 -13.20 -13.82 42.55
N SER A 82 -12.96 -13.08 41.47
CA SER A 82 -12.76 -13.66 40.13
C SER A 82 -11.40 -14.33 39.94
N ASN A 83 -10.32 -13.79 40.53
CA ASN A 83 -8.95 -14.26 40.27
C ASN A 83 -8.33 -15.07 41.43
N LEU A 84 -8.77 -14.84 42.68
CA LEU A 84 -8.21 -15.47 43.88
C LEU A 84 -9.25 -16.27 44.69
N GLY A 85 -10.41 -16.57 44.11
CA GLY A 85 -11.47 -17.34 44.78
C GLY A 85 -12.02 -16.66 46.04
N GLY A 86 -11.93 -15.34 46.13
CA GLY A 86 -12.38 -14.54 47.27
C GLY A 86 -11.37 -14.42 48.41
N ARG A 87 -10.16 -14.96 48.27
CA ARG A 87 -9.09 -14.76 49.25
C ARG A 87 -8.70 -13.28 49.34
N GLY A 88 -8.70 -12.72 50.55
CA GLY A 88 -8.38 -11.31 50.79
C GLY A 88 -9.56 -10.34 50.66
N VAL A 89 -10.76 -10.84 50.35
CA VAL A 89 -11.99 -10.02 50.32
C VAL A 89 -12.35 -9.58 51.74
N VAL A 90 -12.59 -8.28 51.91
CA VAL A 90 -13.05 -7.67 53.15
C VAL A 90 -14.09 -6.59 52.83
N ASP A 91 -15.07 -6.41 53.72
CA ASP A 91 -16.18 -5.47 53.50
C ASP A 91 -15.69 -4.02 53.34
N THR A 92 -14.59 -3.66 54.00
CA THR A 92 -13.97 -2.33 53.89
C THR A 92 -13.44 -2.00 52.49
N ASN A 93 -13.18 -3.02 51.67
CA ASN A 93 -12.66 -2.87 50.31
C ASN A 93 -13.76 -2.96 49.22
N GLU A 94 -15.04 -3.01 49.61
CA GLU A 94 -16.16 -3.18 48.68
C GLU A 94 -16.26 -2.04 47.65
N ASN A 95 -15.93 -0.81 48.07
CA ASN A 95 -15.95 0.38 47.21
C ASN A 95 -14.56 0.81 46.71
N VAL A 96 -13.55 -0.07 46.79
CA VAL A 96 -12.20 0.25 46.30
C VAL A 96 -12.10 -0.11 44.83
N ALA A 97 -11.96 0.89 43.97
CA ALA A 97 -11.66 0.70 42.56
C ALA A 97 -10.27 0.08 42.38
N MET A 98 -10.12 -0.82 41.41
CA MET A 98 -8.86 -1.51 41.18
C MET A 98 -7.74 -0.54 40.77
N GLU A 99 -8.07 0.54 40.09
CA GLU A 99 -7.14 1.63 39.76
C GLU A 99 -6.53 2.27 41.01
N MET A 100 -7.32 2.50 42.06
CA MET A 100 -6.82 3.02 43.34
C MET A 100 -5.93 2.01 44.06
N PHE A 101 -6.25 0.71 43.96
CA PHE A 101 -5.43 -0.35 44.54
C PHE A 101 -4.05 -0.43 43.86
N VAL A 102 -3.99 -0.40 42.53
CA VAL A 102 -2.73 -0.50 41.74
C VAL A 102 -1.77 0.67 42.05
N LEU A 103 -2.29 1.84 42.44
CA LEU A 103 -1.46 2.96 42.87
C LEU A 103 -0.73 2.66 44.20
N ARG A 104 -1.42 2.07 45.17
CA ARG A 104 -0.88 1.79 46.52
C ARG A 104 -1.49 0.50 47.12
N PRO A 105 -1.03 -0.70 46.70
CA PRO A 105 -1.63 -1.97 47.13
C PRO A 105 -1.61 -2.18 48.64
N THR A 106 -0.51 -1.78 49.28
CA THR A 106 -0.28 -1.90 50.72
C THR A 106 -1.20 -1.02 51.57
N MET A 107 -1.94 -0.08 50.97
CA MET A 107 -2.95 0.71 51.70
C MET A 107 -4.21 -0.10 51.99
N PHE A 108 -4.51 -1.11 51.16
CA PHE A 108 -5.77 -1.86 51.20
C PHE A 108 -5.58 -3.30 51.65
N ILE A 109 -4.42 -3.90 51.36
CA ILE A 109 -4.06 -5.27 51.76
C ILE A 109 -2.67 -5.23 52.39
N ASN A 110 -2.57 -5.54 53.68
CA ASN A 110 -1.30 -5.59 54.41
C ASN A 110 -0.66 -6.99 54.43
N ASP A 111 -1.42 -8.02 54.05
CA ASP A 111 -0.95 -9.40 53.98
C ASP A 111 -0.02 -9.58 52.77
N SER A 112 1.25 -9.82 53.04
CA SER A 112 2.29 -9.97 52.02
C SER A 112 2.10 -11.21 51.13
N GLU A 113 1.50 -12.28 51.64
CA GLU A 113 1.25 -13.51 50.86
C GLU A 113 0.13 -13.25 49.84
N ILE A 114 -0.95 -12.60 50.27
CA ILE A 114 -2.07 -12.23 49.40
C ILE A 114 -1.62 -11.19 48.37
N LEU A 115 -0.87 -10.15 48.77
CA LEU A 115 -0.28 -9.20 47.84
C LEU A 115 0.63 -9.86 46.82
N GLY A 116 1.44 -10.84 47.25
CA GLY A 116 2.30 -11.63 46.35
C GLY A 116 1.48 -12.38 45.30
N MET A 117 0.38 -13.02 45.71
CA MET A 117 -0.51 -13.72 44.77
C MET A 117 -1.19 -12.76 43.79
N ILE A 118 -1.63 -11.58 44.26
CA ILE A 118 -2.27 -10.57 43.39
C ILE A 118 -1.26 -10.06 42.37
N THR A 119 -0.09 -9.61 42.82
CA THR A 119 0.94 -9.01 41.96
C THR A 119 1.54 -9.99 40.96
N ALA A 120 1.58 -11.28 41.30
CA ALA A 120 1.99 -12.34 40.38
C ALA A 120 0.90 -12.73 39.36
N SER A 121 -0.34 -12.26 39.51
CA SER A 121 -1.44 -12.65 38.62
C SER A 121 -1.37 -11.92 37.27
N PRO A 122 -1.64 -12.60 36.14
CA PRO A 122 -1.67 -11.97 34.82
C PRO A 122 -2.68 -10.82 34.72
N SER A 123 -3.84 -10.96 35.37
CA SER A 123 -4.88 -9.92 35.40
C SER A 123 -4.41 -8.64 36.10
N TYR A 124 -3.54 -8.75 37.11
CA TYR A 124 -2.92 -7.58 37.75
C TYR A 124 -1.81 -6.96 36.89
N GLN A 125 -1.03 -7.76 36.17
CA GLN A 125 -0.01 -7.23 35.25
C GLN A 125 -0.64 -6.35 34.16
N VAL A 126 -1.79 -6.75 33.60
CA VAL A 126 -2.56 -5.95 32.64
C VAL A 126 -2.99 -4.60 33.23
N LEU A 127 -3.30 -4.55 34.54
CA LEU A 127 -3.67 -3.32 35.24
C LEU A 127 -2.46 -2.39 35.44
N GLU A 128 -1.29 -2.95 35.79
CA GLU A 128 -0.06 -2.18 35.93
C GLU A 128 0.38 -1.61 34.58
N GLU A 129 0.30 -2.39 33.51
CA GLU A 129 0.56 -1.91 32.14
C GLU A 129 -0.37 -0.75 31.77
N ARG A 130 -1.68 -0.88 32.03
CA ARG A 130 -2.63 0.21 31.78
C ARG A 130 -2.28 1.48 32.54
N LYS A 131 -1.89 1.37 33.80
CA LYS A 131 -1.46 2.52 34.62
C LYS A 131 -0.25 3.21 33.99
N ILE A 132 0.77 2.45 33.60
CA ILE A 132 1.95 2.97 32.91
C ILE A 132 1.55 3.73 31.63
N LEU A 133 0.64 3.17 30.85
CA LEU A 133 0.15 3.80 29.61
C LEU A 133 -0.65 5.08 29.88
N LEU A 134 -1.47 5.12 30.93
CA LEU A 134 -2.19 6.33 31.33
C LEU A 134 -1.25 7.44 31.77
N GLU A 135 -0.25 7.13 32.59
CA GLU A 135 0.78 8.09 33.00
C GLU A 135 1.52 8.66 31.77
N ALA A 136 1.85 7.81 30.80
CA ALA A 136 2.43 8.24 29.53
C ALA A 136 1.48 9.15 28.72
N ILE A 137 0.17 8.83 28.65
CA ILE A 137 -0.83 9.68 27.98
C ILE A 137 -0.90 11.07 28.63
N TYR A 138 -0.93 11.14 29.96
CA TYR A 138 -0.97 12.43 30.67
C TYR A 138 0.29 13.23 30.40
N LYS A 139 1.46 12.59 30.49
CA LYS A 139 2.74 13.22 30.21
C LYS A 139 2.81 13.78 28.77
N LEU A 140 2.50 12.93 27.78
CA LEU A 140 2.50 13.32 26.37
C LEU A 140 1.54 14.48 26.09
N ARG A 141 0.35 14.47 26.69
CA ARG A 141 -0.59 15.59 26.60
C ARG A 141 -0.01 16.90 27.17
N HIS A 142 0.70 16.84 28.29
CA HIS A 142 1.37 18.01 28.86
C HIS A 142 2.51 18.53 27.97
N GLU A 143 3.12 17.65 27.20
CA GLU A 143 4.14 17.96 26.18
C GLU A 143 3.53 18.35 24.82
N GLY A 144 2.19 18.41 24.71
CA GLY A 144 1.48 18.82 23.50
C GLY A 144 1.37 17.72 22.42
N VAL A 145 1.57 16.45 22.80
CA VAL A 145 1.51 15.29 21.92
C VAL A 145 0.20 14.52 22.13
N ASP A 146 -0.81 14.85 21.33
CA ASP A 146 -2.13 14.23 21.35
C ASP A 146 -2.39 13.29 20.16
N SER A 147 -1.67 13.47 19.04
CA SER A 147 -1.83 12.67 17.82
C SER A 147 -0.57 11.89 17.44
N LEU A 148 -0.74 10.87 16.59
CA LEU A 148 0.35 10.11 16.00
C LEU A 148 1.28 11.00 15.16
N GLU A 149 0.73 11.99 14.47
CA GLU A 149 1.50 12.99 13.74
C GLU A 149 2.43 13.79 14.66
N GLN A 150 1.94 14.21 15.82
CA GLN A 150 2.74 14.93 16.79
C GLN A 150 3.80 14.00 17.41
N TRP A 151 3.45 12.72 17.64
CA TRP A 151 4.41 11.73 18.12
C TRP A 151 5.56 11.50 17.12
N ARG A 152 5.30 11.52 15.81
CA ARG A 152 6.34 11.44 14.77
C ARG A 152 7.40 12.52 14.95
N ASP A 153 6.97 13.75 15.24
CA ASP A 153 7.85 14.91 15.37
C ASP A 153 8.30 15.16 16.82
N HIS A 154 7.85 14.33 17.76
CA HIS A 154 8.18 14.47 19.16
C HIS A 154 9.62 14.02 19.42
N GLU A 155 10.35 14.86 20.13
CA GLU A 155 11.77 14.73 20.37
C GLU A 155 12.09 14.03 21.70
N GLY A 156 11.18 14.08 22.68
CA GLY A 156 11.32 13.52 24.02
C GLY A 156 10.93 12.05 24.14
N LYS A 157 11.06 11.27 23.05
CA LYS A 157 10.62 9.87 22.99
C LYS A 157 11.33 8.97 24.01
N ASP A 158 12.59 9.28 24.33
CA ASP A 158 13.41 8.60 25.32
C ASP A 158 12.91 8.81 26.76
N THR A 159 12.19 9.89 27.00
CA THR A 159 11.61 10.19 28.31
C THR A 159 10.30 9.44 28.57
N VAL A 160 9.69 8.87 27.53
CA VAL A 160 8.45 8.11 27.60
C VAL A 160 8.77 6.65 27.92
N THR A 161 7.93 6.00 28.72
CA THR A 161 8.13 4.60 29.08
C THR A 161 8.25 3.72 27.83
N PRO A 162 9.22 2.77 27.77
CA PRO A 162 9.43 1.92 26.59
C PRO A 162 8.18 1.19 26.08
N LEU A 163 7.26 0.83 26.98
CA LEU A 163 5.99 0.22 26.64
C LEU A 163 5.10 1.15 25.78
N ALA A 164 5.02 2.43 26.13
CA ALA A 164 4.21 3.42 25.44
C ALA A 164 4.85 3.86 24.12
N SER A 165 6.15 4.19 24.14
CA SER A 165 6.88 4.58 22.92
C SER A 165 6.90 3.44 21.90
N GLY A 166 7.17 2.19 22.34
CA GLY A 166 7.16 1.03 21.46
C GLY A 166 5.80 0.77 20.78
N LYS A 167 4.69 0.98 21.49
CA LYS A 167 3.34 0.91 20.89
C LYS A 167 3.14 1.99 19.83
N LEU A 168 3.46 3.24 20.15
CA LEU A 168 3.28 4.36 19.22
C LEU A 168 4.19 4.24 17.99
N ASP A 169 5.46 3.90 18.16
CA ASP A 169 6.41 3.70 17.05
C ASP A 169 6.03 2.49 16.19
N GLY A 170 5.48 1.43 16.79
CA GLY A 170 4.95 0.28 16.08
C GLY A 170 3.75 0.63 15.20
N VAL A 171 2.87 1.52 15.66
CA VAL A 171 1.75 2.04 14.85
C VAL A 171 2.24 3.03 13.79
N LEU A 172 3.11 3.98 14.16
CA LEU A 172 3.69 4.95 13.23
C LEU A 172 4.38 4.25 12.05
N THR A 173 5.17 3.23 12.33
CA THR A 173 5.84 2.42 11.31
C THR A 173 4.86 1.71 10.38
N GLN A 174 3.74 1.20 10.91
CA GLN A 174 2.69 0.57 10.11
C GLN A 174 2.00 1.57 9.18
N VAL A 175 1.66 2.75 9.70
CA VAL A 175 1.03 3.83 8.92
C VAL A 175 1.97 4.28 7.80
N LEU A 176 3.23 4.60 8.11
CA LEU A 176 4.21 5.06 7.12
C LEU A 176 4.46 4.03 6.01
N ARG A 177 4.59 2.74 6.35
CA ARG A 177 4.74 1.67 5.33
C ARG A 177 3.47 1.52 4.49
N GLY A 178 2.30 1.65 5.10
CA GLY A 178 1.01 1.62 4.41
C GLY A 178 0.92 2.74 3.39
N GLU A 179 1.16 3.98 3.81
CA GLU A 179 1.13 5.17 2.94
C GLU A 179 2.14 5.08 1.79
N ARG A 180 3.37 4.60 2.07
CA ARG A 180 4.40 4.39 1.04
C ARG A 180 3.94 3.37 -0.01
N ARG A 181 3.47 2.20 0.43
CA ARG A 181 2.99 1.15 -0.47
C ARG A 181 1.80 1.62 -1.30
N GLU A 182 0.84 2.30 -0.68
CA GLU A 182 -0.31 2.85 -1.41
C GLU A 182 0.10 3.92 -2.43
N ALA A 183 1.09 4.74 -2.12
CA ALA A 183 1.63 5.72 -3.05
C ALA A 183 2.34 5.07 -4.23
N GLU A 184 3.14 4.03 -3.98
CA GLU A 184 3.78 3.22 -5.03
C GLU A 184 2.74 2.48 -5.88
N GLU A 185 1.71 1.87 -5.28
CA GLU A 185 0.63 1.18 -6.01
C GLU A 185 -0.25 2.16 -6.82
N ARG A 186 -0.43 3.40 -6.36
CA ARG A 186 -1.09 4.45 -7.13
C ARG A 186 -0.23 4.87 -8.32
N ALA A 187 1.06 5.11 -8.10
CA ALA A 187 2.01 5.41 -9.17
C ALA A 187 1.99 4.32 -10.25
N VAL A 188 2.06 3.03 -9.88
CA VAL A 188 2.02 1.91 -10.84
C VAL A 188 0.68 1.83 -11.60
N ARG A 189 -0.45 2.18 -10.96
CA ARG A 189 -1.75 2.23 -11.63
C ARG A 189 -1.85 3.39 -12.62
N GLU A 190 -1.22 4.52 -12.30
CA GLU A 190 -1.15 5.71 -13.14
C GLU A 190 -0.07 5.59 -14.24
N GLU A 191 0.94 4.74 -14.05
CA GLU A 191 1.99 4.40 -15.01
C GLU A 191 1.47 3.66 -16.27
N GLN A 192 0.18 3.32 -16.31
CA GLN A 192 -0.49 2.74 -17.48
C GLN A 192 -0.90 3.77 -18.55
N VAL A 193 -0.54 5.05 -18.39
CA VAL A 193 -0.76 6.04 -19.45
C VAL A 193 0.35 5.89 -20.49
N GLU A 194 -0.03 5.43 -21.68
CA GLU A 194 0.83 5.41 -22.86
C GLU A 194 1.45 6.79 -23.07
N LEU A 195 2.78 6.88 -23.15
CA LEU A 195 3.46 8.15 -23.36
C LEU A 195 2.96 8.78 -24.67
N THR A 196 2.67 10.08 -24.62
CA THR A 196 2.28 10.87 -25.78
C THR A 196 3.17 12.11 -25.89
N LEU A 197 3.14 12.77 -27.04
CA LEU A 197 3.87 14.03 -27.25
C LEU A 197 3.38 15.17 -26.33
N THR A 198 2.15 15.07 -25.80
CA THR A 198 1.55 16.03 -24.87
C THR A 198 1.90 15.79 -23.40
N ASN A 199 2.69 14.75 -23.09
CA ASN A 199 3.17 14.55 -21.73
C ASN A 199 4.11 15.68 -21.32
N THR A 200 3.99 16.15 -20.07
CA THR A 200 4.87 17.17 -19.54
C THR A 200 6.28 16.62 -19.33
N ILE A 201 7.29 17.48 -19.37
CA ILE A 201 8.67 17.10 -19.08
C ILE A 201 8.79 16.55 -17.64
N GLU A 202 8.06 17.12 -16.67
CA GLU A 202 8.03 16.63 -15.29
C GLU A 202 7.49 15.19 -15.24
N ASP A 203 6.36 14.91 -15.90
CA ASP A 203 5.76 13.57 -15.90
C ASP A 203 6.67 12.53 -16.55
N VAL A 204 7.37 12.89 -17.63
CA VAL A 204 8.31 11.99 -18.31
C VAL A 204 9.54 11.71 -17.45
N LEU A 205 10.12 12.74 -16.82
CA LEU A 205 11.35 12.60 -16.04
C LEU A 205 11.13 11.83 -14.74
N PHE A 206 10.01 12.08 -14.05
CA PHE A 206 9.68 11.38 -12.81
C PHE A 206 8.87 10.11 -13.04
N ASN A 207 8.33 9.90 -14.25
CA ASN A 207 7.59 8.71 -14.67
C ASN A 207 6.49 8.33 -13.65
N GLY A 208 5.74 9.32 -13.16
CA GLY A 208 4.69 9.14 -12.15
C GLY A 208 5.16 8.61 -10.79
N ARG A 209 6.48 8.47 -10.55
CA ARG A 209 7.01 7.90 -9.31
C ARG A 209 6.80 8.85 -8.14
N VAL A 210 6.65 8.24 -6.95
CA VAL A 210 6.64 8.97 -5.69
C VAL A 210 8.00 9.63 -5.48
N ARG A 211 8.00 10.96 -5.38
CA ARG A 211 9.21 11.75 -5.16
C ARG A 211 9.72 11.61 -3.73
N VAL A 212 10.80 10.86 -3.53
CA VAL A 212 11.36 10.62 -2.19
C VAL A 212 11.93 11.90 -1.56
N MET A 213 12.38 12.85 -2.38
CA MET A 213 12.89 14.14 -1.91
C MET A 213 11.84 14.98 -1.14
N LYS A 214 10.55 14.65 -1.30
CA LYS A 214 9.41 15.27 -0.60
C LYS A 214 9.01 14.53 0.68
N ILE A 215 9.68 13.45 1.05
CA ILE A 215 9.46 12.75 2.33
C ILE A 215 10.05 13.58 3.47
N LYS A 216 9.46 13.52 4.68
CA LYS A 216 10.03 14.17 5.87
C LYS A 216 11.22 13.37 6.40
N MET A 217 12.23 14.07 6.89
CA MET A 217 13.41 13.49 7.52
C MET A 217 13.02 12.53 8.64
N ASN A 218 12.10 12.91 9.53
CA ASN A 218 11.67 12.03 10.63
C ASN A 218 10.99 10.74 10.15
N ASP A 219 10.29 10.75 9.01
CA ASP A 219 9.72 9.52 8.43
C ASP A 219 10.84 8.57 7.99
N PHE A 220 11.85 9.10 7.29
CA PHE A 220 13.04 8.36 6.90
C PHE A 220 13.78 7.80 8.13
N LEU A 221 14.07 8.63 9.13
CA LEU A 221 14.77 8.20 10.34
C LEU A 221 13.98 7.14 11.11
N THR A 222 12.66 7.29 11.20
CA THR A 222 11.79 6.29 11.83
C THR A 222 11.87 4.95 11.11
N LEU A 223 11.82 4.94 9.77
CA LEU A 223 11.79 3.72 8.98
C LEU A 223 13.15 3.02 8.86
N GLU A 224 14.23 3.79 8.75
CA GLU A 224 15.55 3.27 8.37
C GLU A 224 16.56 3.26 9.52
N THR A 225 16.34 4.08 10.56
CA THR A 225 17.29 4.23 11.68
C THR A 225 16.62 4.18 13.05
N GLU A 226 15.42 3.61 13.16
CA GLU A 226 14.66 3.48 14.43
C GLU A 226 14.45 4.82 15.15
N GLY A 227 14.35 5.92 14.39
CA GLY A 227 14.18 7.27 14.93
C GLY A 227 15.46 7.89 15.50
N LYS A 228 16.62 7.25 15.32
CA LYS A 228 17.92 7.88 15.65
C LYS A 228 18.03 9.24 14.97
N GLY A 229 18.33 10.27 15.75
CA GLY A 229 18.43 11.65 15.27
C GLY A 229 17.16 12.50 15.44
N ILE A 230 16.04 11.94 15.90
CA ILE A 230 14.87 12.72 16.31
C ILE A 230 15.09 13.19 17.76
N LEU A 231 15.72 14.36 17.93
CA LEU A 231 16.14 14.92 19.21
C LEU A 231 15.74 16.39 19.35
N ALA A 232 15.71 16.89 20.58
CA ALA A 232 15.20 18.22 20.90
C ALA A 232 15.91 19.38 20.21
N THR A 233 17.16 19.15 19.83
CA THR A 233 18.01 20.13 19.17
C THR A 233 17.86 20.09 17.65
N ASN A 234 17.20 19.07 17.10
CA ASN A 234 17.25 18.74 15.68
C ASN A 234 15.98 19.23 14.97
N ARG A 235 16.10 19.60 13.69
CA ARG A 235 15.00 20.22 12.93
C ARG A 235 14.50 19.30 11.84
N ASN A 236 13.23 18.87 11.95
CA ASN A 236 12.58 18.13 10.87
C ASN A 236 12.48 19.00 9.58
N ALA A 237 12.64 18.35 8.43
CA ALA A 237 12.60 18.98 7.12
C ALA A 237 12.28 17.94 6.05
N LEU A 238 12.08 18.37 4.81
CA LEU A 238 12.00 17.44 3.68
C LEU A 238 13.41 16.94 3.35
N LEU A 239 13.50 15.72 2.82
CA LEU A 239 14.79 15.12 2.48
C LEU A 239 15.62 15.99 1.53
N ARG A 240 14.99 16.70 0.58
CA ARG A 240 15.70 17.65 -0.30
C ARG A 240 16.43 18.77 0.44
N GLU A 241 15.94 19.20 1.61
CA GLU A 241 16.59 20.24 2.40
C GLU A 241 17.60 19.62 3.35
N PHE A 242 17.25 18.48 3.95
CA PHE A 242 18.14 17.72 4.82
C PHE A 242 19.46 17.35 4.13
N PHE A 243 19.43 16.77 2.93
CA PHE A 243 20.64 16.34 2.23
C PHE A 243 21.46 17.50 1.63
N LYS A 244 20.97 18.74 1.61
CA LYS A 244 21.79 19.91 1.27
C LYS A 244 22.80 20.24 2.37
N ASP A 245 22.36 20.16 3.62
CA ASP A 245 23.19 20.44 4.79
C ASP A 245 22.69 19.65 6.02
N PRO A 246 23.06 18.37 6.15
CA PRO A 246 22.60 17.52 7.25
C PRO A 246 22.96 18.07 8.63
N THR A 247 24.08 18.81 8.74
CA THR A 247 24.58 19.37 10.01
C THR A 247 23.70 20.49 10.57
N ARG A 248 22.90 21.13 9.70
CA ARG A 248 21.90 22.13 10.08
C ARG A 248 20.65 21.52 10.70
N HIS A 249 20.43 20.22 10.47
CA HIS A 249 19.26 19.49 10.93
C HIS A 249 19.57 18.55 12.08
N ILE A 250 20.74 17.89 12.07
CA ILE A 250 21.24 17.05 13.15
C ILE A 250 22.54 17.66 13.66
N HIS A 251 22.49 18.26 14.84
CA HIS A 251 23.62 19.01 15.39
C HIS A 251 24.64 18.12 16.11
N ASP A 252 24.21 16.97 16.63
CA ASP A 252 25.10 15.98 17.21
C ASP A 252 25.88 15.28 16.09
N ALA A 253 27.17 15.59 15.99
CA ALA A 253 28.06 15.04 14.97
C ALA A 253 28.29 13.53 15.12
N GLY A 254 28.21 12.99 16.33
CA GLY A 254 28.33 11.55 16.58
C GLY A 254 27.10 10.81 16.05
N VAL A 255 25.90 11.26 16.42
CA VAL A 255 24.64 10.70 15.92
C VAL A 255 24.53 10.83 14.40
N LEU A 256 24.88 11.99 13.84
CA LEU A 256 24.89 12.18 12.39
C LEU A 256 25.90 11.24 11.72
N GLY A 257 27.10 11.07 12.28
CA GLY A 257 28.12 10.16 11.76
C GLY A 257 27.66 8.70 11.75
N GLU A 258 26.95 8.25 12.79
CA GLU A 258 26.35 6.92 12.83
C GLU A 258 25.29 6.73 11.74
N ILE A 259 24.42 7.72 11.55
CA ILE A 259 23.39 7.69 10.51
C ILE A 259 24.04 7.66 9.12
N GLN A 260 25.05 8.50 8.89
CA GLN A 260 25.78 8.59 7.62
C GLN A 260 26.57 7.31 7.29
N ALA A 261 26.97 6.54 8.30
CA ALA A 261 27.64 5.26 8.09
C ALA A 261 26.71 4.14 7.58
N THR A 262 25.39 4.39 7.51
CA THR A 262 24.42 3.38 7.04
C THR A 262 24.29 3.35 5.52
N ASP A 263 24.14 2.15 4.96
CA ASP A 263 23.83 1.95 3.53
C ASP A 263 22.48 2.60 3.14
N ALA A 264 21.53 2.64 4.08
CA ALA A 264 20.22 3.26 3.87
C ALA A 264 20.36 4.78 3.63
N TYR A 265 21.21 5.45 4.40
CA TYR A 265 21.51 6.87 4.20
C TYR A 265 22.18 7.11 2.84
N ALA A 266 23.23 6.37 2.49
CA ALA A 266 23.94 6.56 1.22
C ALA A 266 23.02 6.36 -0.01
N ARG A 267 22.16 5.32 0.04
CA ARG A 267 21.17 5.06 -1.01
C ARG A 267 20.15 6.19 -1.12
N MET A 268 19.59 6.62 0.02
CA MET A 268 18.59 7.67 0.04
C MET A 268 19.16 9.01 -0.41
N GLU A 269 20.38 9.36 0.03
CA GLU A 269 21.07 10.57 -0.41
C GLU A 269 21.26 10.59 -1.93
N GLY A 270 21.73 9.48 -2.50
CA GLY A 270 21.90 9.34 -3.96
C GLY A 270 20.60 9.58 -4.71
N THR A 271 19.51 8.90 -4.32
CA THR A 271 18.20 9.06 -4.97
C THR A 271 17.66 10.48 -4.83
N VAL A 272 17.79 11.12 -3.66
CA VAL A 272 17.30 12.49 -3.46
C VAL A 272 18.11 13.48 -4.30
N ARG A 273 19.43 13.32 -4.40
CA ARG A 273 20.27 14.16 -5.25
C ARG A 273 19.90 14.03 -6.73
N GLU A 274 19.69 12.80 -7.21
CA GLU A 274 19.20 12.55 -8.58
C GLU A 274 17.85 13.22 -8.84
N GLU A 275 16.87 13.07 -7.93
CA GLU A 275 15.57 13.73 -8.06
C GLU A 275 15.67 15.27 -8.07
N MET A 276 16.57 15.84 -7.26
CA MET A 276 16.81 17.28 -7.25
C MET A 276 17.43 17.77 -8.56
N ASP A 277 18.36 17.02 -9.14
CA ASP A 277 18.97 17.33 -10.43
C ASP A 277 17.94 17.26 -11.57
N LEU A 278 17.00 16.31 -11.52
CA LEU A 278 15.87 16.24 -12.43
C LEU A 278 14.92 17.43 -12.26
N GLU A 279 14.59 17.83 -11.03
CA GLU A 279 13.72 18.98 -10.78
C GLU A 279 14.36 20.29 -11.26
N GLU A 280 15.68 20.43 -11.14
CA GLU A 280 16.42 21.57 -11.69
C GLU A 280 16.40 21.54 -13.23
N ALA A 281 16.55 20.37 -13.86
CA ALA A 281 16.42 20.23 -15.30
C ALA A 281 15.02 20.64 -15.80
N VAL A 282 13.94 20.21 -15.10
CA VAL A 282 12.56 20.64 -15.38
C VAL A 282 12.45 22.16 -15.30
N ARG A 283 12.90 22.77 -14.20
CA ARG A 283 12.83 24.23 -13.99
C ARG A 283 13.53 25.01 -15.10
N ARG A 284 14.72 24.54 -15.52
CA ARG A 284 15.48 25.15 -16.61
C ARG A 284 14.77 25.02 -17.95
N LEU A 285 14.26 23.83 -18.28
CA LEU A 285 13.53 23.58 -19.52
C LEU A 285 12.27 24.45 -19.61
N HIS A 286 11.51 24.58 -18.52
CA HIS A 286 10.37 25.50 -18.46
C HIS A 286 10.78 26.97 -18.70
N HIS A 287 11.93 27.40 -18.15
CA HIS A 287 12.44 28.75 -18.40
C HIS A 287 12.78 28.99 -19.88
N GLU A 288 13.14 27.93 -20.60
CA GLU A 288 13.44 27.96 -22.03
C GLU A 288 12.21 27.64 -22.91
N GLY A 289 11.02 27.50 -22.31
CA GLY A 289 9.75 27.26 -23.01
C GLY A 289 9.53 25.80 -23.45
N VAL A 290 10.21 24.85 -22.82
CA VAL A 290 10.08 23.41 -23.06
C VAL A 290 9.33 22.78 -21.90
N ASP A 291 8.00 22.78 -22.00
CA ASP A 291 7.06 22.23 -21.02
C ASP A 291 6.61 20.80 -21.36
N PHE A 292 6.62 20.45 -22.65
CA PHE A 292 6.10 19.19 -23.18
C PHE A 292 7.14 18.42 -24.01
N LEU A 293 6.92 17.11 -24.13
CA LEU A 293 7.80 16.22 -24.92
C LEU A 293 7.84 16.61 -26.41
N GLU A 294 6.77 17.20 -26.95
CA GLU A 294 6.77 17.73 -28.33
C GLU A 294 7.79 18.84 -28.53
N GLN A 295 7.94 19.75 -27.56
CA GLN A 295 8.87 20.87 -27.63
C GLN A 295 10.31 20.37 -27.45
N TRP A 296 10.51 19.35 -26.61
CA TRP A 296 11.81 18.69 -26.46
C TRP A 296 12.33 18.11 -27.79
N ARG A 297 11.44 17.69 -28.70
CA ARG A 297 11.84 17.15 -30.01
C ARG A 297 12.70 18.14 -30.80
N ASP A 298 12.26 19.38 -30.85
CA ASP A 298 12.79 20.42 -31.72
C ASP A 298 13.71 21.39 -30.95
N TYR A 299 13.90 21.16 -29.64
CA TYR A 299 14.77 21.95 -28.78
C TYR A 299 16.25 21.71 -29.08
N GLU A 300 16.99 22.79 -29.38
CA GLU A 300 18.41 22.73 -29.77
C GLU A 300 19.36 22.66 -28.55
N GLY A 301 18.96 23.19 -27.39
CA GLY A 301 19.81 23.33 -26.20
C GLY A 301 20.06 22.04 -25.40
N LYS A 302 19.89 20.87 -26.00
CA LYS A 302 19.93 19.56 -25.31
C LYS A 302 21.23 19.28 -24.57
N ASP A 303 22.35 19.83 -25.05
CA ASP A 303 23.67 19.63 -24.44
C ASP A 303 23.86 20.36 -23.12
N THR A 304 22.96 21.29 -22.80
CA THR A 304 22.96 21.99 -21.51
C THR A 304 22.19 21.22 -20.43
N VAL A 305 21.44 20.18 -20.80
CA VAL A 305 20.62 19.36 -19.88
C VAL A 305 21.47 18.25 -19.29
N THR A 306 21.18 17.86 -18.04
CA THR A 306 21.91 16.77 -17.39
C THR A 306 21.79 15.47 -18.20
N PRO A 307 22.86 14.65 -18.29
CA PRO A 307 22.85 13.43 -19.11
C PRO A 307 21.70 12.48 -18.78
N LEU A 308 21.33 12.37 -17.50
CA LEU A 308 20.21 11.56 -17.03
C LEU A 308 18.88 12.08 -17.59
N ALA A 309 18.57 13.37 -17.42
CA ALA A 309 17.32 13.95 -17.92
C ALA A 309 17.24 13.89 -19.45
N LYS A 310 18.32 14.24 -20.15
CA LYS A 310 18.42 14.15 -21.61
C LYS A 310 18.13 12.73 -22.09
N GLY A 311 18.81 11.73 -21.50
CA GLY A 311 18.65 10.32 -21.86
C GLY A 311 17.22 9.82 -21.65
N THR A 312 16.58 10.19 -20.54
CA THR A 312 15.18 9.84 -20.25
C THR A 312 14.22 10.45 -21.26
N LEU A 313 14.37 11.74 -21.58
CA LEU A 313 13.50 12.43 -22.55
C LEU A 313 13.69 11.89 -23.98
N ASP A 314 14.93 11.63 -24.39
CA ASP A 314 15.21 11.05 -25.71
C ASP A 314 14.68 9.61 -25.83
N ALA A 315 14.77 8.81 -24.76
CA ALA A 315 14.19 7.47 -24.70
C ALA A 315 12.66 7.50 -24.81
N ALA A 316 12.01 8.38 -24.04
CA ALA A 316 10.57 8.60 -24.10
C ALA A 316 10.13 9.03 -25.49
N LEU A 317 10.81 10.00 -26.09
CA LEU A 317 10.51 10.48 -27.45
C LEU A 317 10.64 9.36 -28.50
N THR A 318 11.67 8.53 -28.38
CA THR A 318 11.86 7.34 -29.23
C THR A 318 10.70 6.35 -29.09
N GLN A 319 10.26 6.07 -27.86
CA GLN A 319 9.12 5.20 -27.60
C GLN A 319 7.84 5.72 -28.26
N VAL A 320 7.53 7.02 -28.10
CA VAL A 320 6.34 7.65 -28.71
C VAL A 320 6.37 7.56 -30.23
N GLN A 321 7.53 7.76 -30.87
CA GLN A 321 7.68 7.66 -32.33
C GLN A 321 7.46 6.23 -32.83
N ILE A 322 7.98 5.22 -32.12
CA ILE A 322 7.76 3.81 -32.44
C ILE A 322 6.27 3.47 -32.35
N SER A 323 5.60 3.81 -31.25
CA SER A 323 4.16 3.58 -31.07
C SER A 323 3.32 4.25 -32.16
N THR A 324 3.61 5.51 -32.48
CA THR A 324 2.93 6.26 -33.54
C THR A 324 3.09 5.60 -34.91
N SER A 325 4.30 5.10 -35.21
CA SER A 325 4.56 4.37 -36.46
C SER A 325 3.79 3.05 -36.52
N VAL A 326 3.71 2.31 -35.42
CA VAL A 326 2.93 1.07 -35.33
C VAL A 326 1.45 1.36 -35.59
N VAL A 327 0.87 2.36 -34.91
CA VAL A 327 -0.54 2.77 -35.13
C VAL A 327 -0.79 3.19 -36.59
N LYS A 328 0.11 3.97 -37.18
CA LYS A 328 0.00 4.38 -38.59
C LYS A 328 0.07 3.18 -39.55
N SER A 329 0.79 2.11 -39.18
CA SER A 329 0.90 0.89 -39.97
C SER A 329 -0.29 -0.08 -39.80
N THR A 330 -0.90 -0.14 -38.60
CA THR A 330 -2.09 -0.96 -38.34
C THR A 330 -3.37 -0.37 -38.89
N VAL A 331 -3.42 0.95 -39.14
CA VAL A 331 -4.44 1.56 -40.02
C VAL A 331 -4.13 1.15 -41.48
N LEU A 332 -4.42 -0.11 -41.79
CA LEU A 332 -4.29 -0.71 -43.10
C LEU A 332 -5.21 -0.01 -44.10
N LYS A 333 -4.62 0.88 -44.90
CA LYS A 333 -5.22 1.50 -46.08
C LYS A 333 -5.65 0.38 -47.06
N GLY A 334 -6.96 0.14 -47.15
CA GLY A 334 -7.56 -0.86 -48.06
C GLY A 334 -8.66 -1.74 -47.44
N TYR A 335 -8.75 -1.86 -46.10
CA TYR A 335 -9.78 -2.71 -45.47
C TYR A 335 -11.18 -2.07 -45.39
N TYR A 336 -11.29 -0.76 -45.62
CA TYR A 336 -12.56 -0.02 -45.65
C TYR A 336 -13.08 0.24 -47.06
N GLU A 337 -12.37 -0.17 -48.12
CA GLU A 337 -12.87 0.00 -49.50
C GLU A 337 -14.15 -0.81 -49.74
N SER A 338 -14.32 -1.96 -49.09
CA SER A 338 -15.55 -2.77 -49.17
C SER A 338 -16.75 -2.11 -48.50
N VAL A 339 -16.54 -1.32 -47.44
CA VAL A 339 -17.60 -0.53 -46.78
C VAL A 339 -17.92 0.72 -47.60
N TYR A 340 -16.90 1.35 -48.20
CA TYR A 340 -17.08 2.54 -49.03
C TYR A 340 -17.69 2.24 -50.40
N ASN A 341 -17.44 1.04 -50.96
CA ASN A 341 -18.04 0.53 -52.20
C ASN A 341 -19.29 -0.32 -51.96
N ALA A 342 -19.81 -0.38 -50.73
CA ALA A 342 -21.04 -1.12 -50.46
C ALA A 342 -22.23 -0.41 -51.14
N SER A 343 -22.85 -1.06 -52.11
CA SER A 343 -24.10 -0.60 -52.72
C SER A 343 -25.25 -0.75 -51.73
N TRP A 344 -26.07 0.29 -51.56
CA TRP A 344 -27.29 0.21 -50.75
C TRP A 344 -28.27 -0.78 -51.38
N HIS A 345 -28.81 -1.70 -50.59
CA HIS A 345 -29.94 -2.53 -50.98
C HIS A 345 -31.02 -2.41 -49.90
N HIS A 346 -32.27 -2.35 -50.30
CA HIS A 346 -33.41 -2.33 -49.40
C HIS A 346 -34.38 -3.47 -49.72
N VAL A 347 -35.19 -3.85 -48.74
CA VAL A 347 -36.13 -4.97 -48.89
C VAL A 347 -37.54 -4.41 -48.97
N VAL A 348 -38.31 -4.86 -49.97
CA VAL A 348 -39.71 -4.48 -50.18
C VAL A 348 -40.59 -5.71 -50.00
N GLU A 349 -41.67 -5.57 -49.21
CA GLU A 349 -42.71 -6.58 -49.09
C GLU A 349 -43.65 -6.52 -50.31
N PHE A 350 -43.81 -7.64 -51.01
CA PHE A 350 -44.86 -7.80 -52.01
C PHE A 350 -45.97 -8.71 -51.46
N PRO A 351 -47.24 -8.26 -51.45
CA PRO A 351 -48.35 -9.13 -51.10
C PRO A 351 -48.70 -9.99 -52.31
N ASP A 352 -48.18 -11.21 -52.37
CA ASP A 352 -48.75 -12.26 -53.23
C ASP A 352 -49.51 -13.25 -52.36
N GLY A 353 -50.70 -13.64 -52.83
CA GLY A 353 -51.86 -14.07 -52.04
C GLY A 353 -51.71 -15.33 -51.16
N GLU A 354 -50.52 -15.90 -50.99
CA GLU A 354 -50.25 -17.07 -50.14
C GLU A 354 -48.92 -16.98 -49.34
N GLY A 355 -48.33 -15.78 -49.19
CA GLY A 355 -47.25 -15.54 -48.24
C GLY A 355 -46.50 -14.22 -48.49
N THR A 356 -46.04 -13.54 -47.42
CA THR A 356 -45.22 -12.33 -47.54
C THR A 356 -43.85 -12.69 -48.13
N VAL A 357 -43.60 -12.28 -49.37
CA VAL A 357 -42.30 -12.45 -50.03
C VAL A 357 -41.53 -11.12 -49.94
N MET A 358 -40.28 -11.22 -49.49
CA MET A 358 -39.34 -10.11 -49.35
C MET A 358 -38.42 -10.07 -50.57
N GLU A 359 -38.48 -9.00 -51.36
CA GLU A 359 -37.59 -8.79 -52.51
C GLU A 359 -36.51 -7.76 -52.15
N VAL A 360 -35.24 -8.11 -52.37
CA VAL A 360 -34.10 -7.19 -52.20
C VAL A 360 -33.93 -6.39 -53.48
N ARG A 361 -34.00 -5.06 -53.38
CA ARG A 361 -33.80 -4.12 -54.48
C ARG A 361 -32.56 -3.27 -54.24
N GLU A 362 -31.85 -2.99 -55.32
CA GLU A 362 -30.67 -2.13 -55.31
C GLU A 362 -31.07 -0.65 -55.26
N GLY A 363 -30.33 0.16 -54.50
CA GLY A 363 -30.59 1.58 -54.26
C GLY A 363 -31.24 1.90 -52.90
N GLU A 364 -31.35 3.19 -52.59
CA GLU A 364 -32.10 3.67 -51.43
C GLU A 364 -33.62 3.49 -51.64
N PRO A 365 -34.39 3.18 -50.59
CA PRO A 365 -35.84 3.05 -50.71
C PRO A 365 -36.49 4.40 -51.01
N GLU A 366 -37.50 4.43 -51.89
CA GLU A 366 -38.25 5.66 -52.22
C GLU A 366 -38.92 6.31 -51.00
N GLN A 367 -39.18 5.54 -49.94
CA GLN A 367 -39.67 6.03 -48.66
C GLN A 367 -38.80 5.50 -47.52
N SER A 368 -38.19 6.41 -46.77
CA SER A 368 -37.51 6.09 -45.52
C SER A 368 -38.53 5.76 -44.42
N TRP A 369 -38.24 4.74 -43.61
CA TRP A 369 -39.13 4.32 -42.54
C TRP A 369 -39.20 5.41 -41.47
N ASN A 370 -40.37 6.01 -41.29
CA ASN A 370 -40.62 6.88 -40.15
C ASN A 370 -40.87 6.03 -38.90
N TYR A 371 -40.00 6.17 -37.90
CA TYR A 371 -40.04 5.41 -36.66
C TYR A 371 -41.33 5.70 -35.86
N LYS A 372 -42.29 4.79 -35.92
CA LYS A 372 -43.40 4.74 -34.94
C LYS A 372 -42.92 3.90 -33.76
N LYS A 373 -42.92 4.47 -32.54
CA LYS A 373 -42.63 3.76 -31.29
C LYS A 373 -43.53 2.52 -31.17
N LEU A 374 -43.02 1.35 -31.52
CA LEU A 374 -43.66 0.08 -31.24
C LEU A 374 -43.31 -0.36 -29.83
N ALA A 375 -44.34 -0.50 -29.00
CA ALA A 375 -44.22 -0.99 -27.63
C ALA A 375 -43.86 -2.49 -27.64
N LYS A 376 -42.72 -2.79 -26.99
CA LYS A 376 -42.21 -4.11 -26.57
C LYS A 376 -41.87 -5.13 -27.69
N PRO A 377 -40.60 -5.50 -27.88
CA PRO A 377 -40.24 -6.61 -28.75
C PRO A 377 -40.60 -7.96 -28.11
N ALA A 378 -41.20 -8.86 -28.90
CA ALA A 378 -41.34 -10.26 -28.55
C ALA A 378 -39.95 -10.93 -28.48
N LYS A 379 -39.79 -11.90 -27.57
CA LYS A 379 -38.54 -12.66 -27.35
C LYS A 379 -37.97 -13.19 -28.67
N GLY A 380 -36.75 -12.80 -29.02
CA GLY A 380 -35.94 -13.49 -30.03
C GLY A 380 -35.29 -12.64 -31.14
N MET A 381 -35.41 -11.32 -31.14
CA MET A 381 -34.72 -10.46 -32.14
C MET A 381 -33.76 -9.48 -31.47
N THR A 382 -32.45 -9.67 -31.71
CA THR A 382 -31.40 -8.68 -31.48
C THR A 382 -31.29 -7.77 -32.70
N LEU A 383 -31.67 -6.51 -32.56
CA LEU A 383 -31.44 -5.44 -33.53
C LEU A 383 -30.11 -4.77 -33.21
N CYS A 384 -29.09 -5.01 -34.03
CA CYS A 384 -27.87 -4.20 -34.05
C CYS A 384 -28.08 -3.06 -35.03
N SER A 385 -28.08 -1.82 -34.55
CA SER A 385 -28.04 -0.63 -35.42
C SER A 385 -27.16 0.42 -34.76
N ASN A 386 -26.05 0.77 -35.42
CA ASN A 386 -25.22 1.93 -35.07
C ASN A 386 -25.81 3.17 -35.76
N PRO A 387 -26.35 4.16 -35.02
CA PRO A 387 -26.73 5.43 -35.61
C PRO A 387 -25.46 6.27 -35.87
N VAL A 388 -25.03 6.34 -37.13
CA VAL A 388 -24.05 7.34 -37.57
C VAL A 388 -24.82 8.64 -37.78
N GLN A 389 -24.64 9.61 -36.90
CA GLN A 389 -25.05 11.00 -37.14
C GLN A 389 -24.11 11.60 -38.18
N SER A 390 -24.60 11.82 -39.39
CA SER A 390 -23.95 12.70 -40.35
C SER A 390 -24.14 14.15 -39.89
N VAL A 391 -23.03 14.79 -39.52
CA VAL A 391 -22.96 16.25 -39.42
C VAL A 391 -22.57 16.76 -40.81
N SER A 392 -23.51 17.39 -41.50
CA SER A 392 -23.23 18.07 -42.76
C SER A 392 -22.35 19.30 -42.52
N GLY A 393 -21.39 19.52 -43.42
CA GLY A 393 -20.68 20.79 -43.56
C GLY A 393 -21.52 21.87 -44.24
#